data_AF-A0A9Q0DAJ8-F1
#
_entry.id   AF-A0A9Q0DAJ8-F1
#
_cell.length_a   1.000
_cell.length_b   1.000
_cell.length_c   1.000
_cell.angle_alpha   90.00
_cell.angle_beta   90.00
_cell.angle_gamma   90.00
#
_symmetry.space_group_name_H-M   'P 1'
#
loop_
_entity.id
_entity.type
_entity.pdbx_description
1 polymer ?
#
loop_
_entity_poly.entity_id
_entity_poly.type
_entity_poly.pdbx_seq_one_letter_code
_entity_poly.pdbx_strand_id
1 'polypeptide(L)'
;MKDLESDIVELETISETTGDRGYIEILKEEKMALANLLDAASQAGQEITEPSQIRRRAVSFYSTLYTSEYEEGETLSEGFCNGLPQVSEEANSQLEGPLTIQELQTALQGMQGRRAPGIDGLSVEFYKAYWDVLSHDLSDVFNESLASGSMPVSCRRAVITLLPKKGNLQDIKNWRPVSLLCVDYKLLSKALATRLGRAVEQVIHRDQTYCVPGRSMVDNVHLIRDVLEVSSSLGINTGLISLDQEKAFDRVEHSFLWKVMEKFGFSAGFIAKIKVLYNKIESVLKFNGGLCAPFRVCRGVRQGCALSGMLYALSLEPLLNKIRSKLQGLFLPGFNGNMVLSVYADDVVVFVRDQKDTDILVDINMVWKKDGFKYLGVFLGKGIIVLKNCEDVIEKIEGKLSKWKWLLPQMSFK
;
A
#
# COMPACT_ATOMS: atom_id res chain seq x y z
N MET A 1 10.23 27.42 19.40
CA MET A 1 9.20 26.35 19.43
C MET A 1 7.83 26.97 19.41
N LYS A 2 7.43 27.76 20.43
CA LYS A 2 6.19 28.55 20.40
C LYS A 2 6.10 29.49 19.20
N ASP A 3 7.20 30.12 18.82
CA ASP A 3 7.25 31.00 17.64
C ASP A 3 7.04 30.18 16.35
N LEU A 4 7.71 29.04 16.20
CA LEU A 4 7.55 28.13 15.06
C LEU A 4 6.16 27.48 14.98
N GLU A 5 5.55 27.17 16.13
CA GLU A 5 4.16 26.68 16.21
C GLU A 5 3.17 27.77 15.82
N SER A 6 3.43 29.01 16.22
CA SER A 6 2.63 30.18 15.82
C SER A 6 2.75 30.44 14.33
N ASP A 7 3.97 30.39 13.78
CA ASP A 7 4.25 30.58 12.35
C ASP A 7 3.57 29.48 11.51
N ILE A 8 3.61 28.21 11.95
CA ILE A 8 2.89 27.11 11.30
C ILE A 8 1.37 27.34 11.31
N VAL A 9 0.80 27.79 12.43
CA VAL A 9 -0.64 28.06 12.54
C VAL A 9 -1.05 29.23 11.63
N GLU A 10 -0.20 30.25 11.53
CA GLU A 10 -0.43 31.43 10.70
C GLU A 10 -0.31 31.07 9.21
N LEU A 11 0.72 30.33 8.84
CA LEU A 11 0.91 29.81 7.48
C LEU A 11 -0.15 28.77 7.10
N GLU A 12 -0.65 27.95 8.04
CA GLU A 12 -1.76 27.01 7.80
C GLU A 12 -2.98 27.81 7.38
N THR A 13 -3.25 28.89 8.10
CA THR A 13 -4.37 29.79 7.85
C THR A 13 -4.24 30.48 6.48
N ILE A 14 -3.05 30.94 6.10
CA ILE A 14 -2.77 31.62 4.83
C ILE A 14 -2.80 30.63 3.65
N SER A 15 -2.19 29.46 3.81
CA SER A 15 -2.19 28.38 2.82
C SER A 15 -3.60 27.88 2.51
N GLU A 16 -4.45 27.75 3.54
CA GLU A 16 -5.82 27.27 3.40
C GLU A 16 -6.77 28.31 2.78
N THR A 17 -6.46 29.60 2.89
CA THR A 17 -7.26 30.69 2.28
C THR A 17 -6.85 31.04 0.85
N THR A 18 -5.55 30.98 0.52
CA THR A 18 -5.04 31.42 -0.79
C THR A 18 -4.83 30.27 -1.77
N GLY A 19 -4.61 29.04 -1.29
CA GLY A 19 -4.27 27.89 -2.13
C GLY A 19 -2.94 28.02 -2.88
N ASP A 20 -2.14 29.01 -2.50
CA ASP A 20 -0.85 29.29 -3.12
C ASP A 20 0.15 28.18 -2.79
N ARG A 21 0.78 27.63 -3.84
CA ARG A 21 1.73 26.53 -3.71
C ARG A 21 2.98 26.93 -2.94
N GLY A 22 3.38 28.21 -2.96
CA GLY A 22 4.55 28.69 -2.22
C GLY A 22 4.36 28.54 -0.72
N TYR A 23 3.19 28.94 -0.20
CA TYR A 23 2.87 28.85 1.23
C TYR A 23 2.67 27.39 1.69
N ILE A 24 2.11 26.52 0.85
CA ILE A 24 1.99 25.08 1.15
C ILE A 24 3.37 24.41 1.29
N GLU A 25 4.34 24.86 0.51
CA GLU A 25 5.69 24.30 0.51
C GLU A 25 6.46 24.77 1.76
N ILE A 26 6.36 26.05 2.12
CA ILE A 26 6.90 26.62 3.37
C ILE A 26 6.25 25.94 4.59
N LEU A 27 4.93 25.71 4.56
CA LEU A 27 4.22 25.02 5.64
C LEU A 27 4.72 23.60 5.88
N LYS A 28 5.02 22.87 4.79
CA LYS A 28 5.57 21.52 4.88
C LYS A 28 6.98 21.54 5.44
N GLU A 29 7.78 22.53 5.08
CA GLU A 29 9.13 22.72 5.62
C GLU A 29 9.10 23.05 7.10
N GLU A 30 8.21 23.95 7.54
CA GLU A 30 8.08 24.30 8.96
C GLU A 30 7.49 23.17 9.80
N LYS A 31 6.48 22.45 9.31
CA LYS A 31 5.98 21.24 9.98
C LYS A 31 7.03 20.15 10.07
N MET A 32 7.89 20.03 9.06
CA MET A 32 9.02 19.11 9.06
C MET A 32 10.12 19.58 10.03
N ALA A 33 10.33 20.89 10.17
CA ALA A 33 11.23 21.48 11.17
C ALA A 33 10.71 21.29 12.61
N LEU A 34 9.40 21.46 12.83
CA LEU A 34 8.74 21.19 14.12
C LEU A 34 8.80 19.71 14.47
N ALA A 35 8.62 18.82 13.50
CA ALA A 35 8.80 17.38 13.67
C ALA A 35 10.23 16.97 14.04
N ASN A 36 11.23 17.80 13.69
CA ASN A 36 12.63 17.56 14.00
C ASN A 36 13.09 18.14 15.33
N LEU A 37 12.47 19.24 15.79
CA LEU A 37 12.53 19.68 17.21
C LEU A 37 11.77 18.70 18.12
N LEU A 38 10.68 18.18 17.56
CA LEU A 38 9.98 16.93 17.82
C LEU A 38 10.86 15.84 18.44
N ASP A 39 11.47 15.07 17.52
CA ASP A 39 12.24 13.80 17.62
C ASP A 39 13.39 13.74 18.65
N ALA A 40 13.59 14.82 19.43
CA ALA A 40 14.52 14.90 20.54
C ALA A 40 14.09 14.09 21.79
N ALA A 41 12.84 13.61 21.87
CA ALA A 41 12.34 12.91 23.06
C ALA A 41 12.16 11.38 22.86
N SER A 42 13.20 10.64 23.28
CA SER A 42 13.18 9.27 23.86
C SER A 42 13.37 8.04 22.95
N GLN A 43 14.47 7.29 23.14
CA GLN A 43 14.61 6.27 24.20
C GLN A 43 16.10 5.95 24.49
N ALA A 44 16.48 6.01 25.78
CA ALA A 44 17.81 5.80 26.43
C ALA A 44 18.25 6.96 27.35
N GLY A 45 17.37 7.93 27.63
CA GLY A 45 17.69 9.05 28.54
C GLY A 45 18.66 10.09 27.99
N GLN A 46 19.03 10.00 26.70
CA GLN A 46 19.80 11.02 26.00
C GLN A 46 18.89 11.73 24.98
N GLU A 47 18.67 13.03 25.19
CA GLU A 47 18.04 13.90 24.20
C GLU A 47 18.98 14.05 23.01
N ILE A 48 18.57 13.52 21.85
CA ILE A 48 19.31 13.68 20.60
C ILE A 48 18.80 14.97 19.94
N THR A 49 19.52 16.07 20.14
CA THR A 49 19.14 17.40 19.62
C THR A 49 19.87 17.77 18.33
N GLU A 50 20.90 17.01 17.94
CA GLU A 50 21.72 17.32 16.77
C GLU A 50 21.08 16.82 15.46
N PRO A 51 20.82 17.67 14.46
CA PRO A 51 20.18 17.27 13.20
C PRO A 51 20.89 16.12 12.46
N SER A 52 22.22 16.00 12.62
CA SER A 52 23.01 14.92 12.02
C SER A 52 22.72 13.55 12.64
N GLN A 53 22.41 13.53 13.94
CA GLN A 53 22.13 12.31 14.70
C GLN A 53 20.69 11.85 14.44
N ILE A 54 19.73 12.79 14.38
CA ILE A 54 18.34 12.51 14.00
C ILE A 54 18.29 11.90 12.59
N ARG A 55 19.00 12.51 11.63
CA ARG A 55 19.12 11.97 10.27
C ARG A 55 19.67 10.54 10.26
N ARG A 56 20.74 10.28 11.02
CA ARG A 56 21.34 8.94 11.14
C ARG A 56 20.37 7.94 11.76
N ARG A 57 19.62 8.33 12.80
CA ARG A 57 18.58 7.50 13.43
C ARG A 57 17.49 7.12 12.42
N ALA A 58 16.98 8.09 11.67
CA ALA A 58 15.95 7.85 10.68
C ALA A 58 16.43 6.94 9.54
N VAL A 59 17.62 7.19 9.00
CA VAL A 59 18.23 6.31 7.98
C VAL A 59 18.43 4.90 8.53
N SER A 60 18.95 4.76 9.76
CA SER A 60 19.17 3.46 10.40
C SER A 60 17.86 2.68 10.59
N PHE A 61 16.80 3.35 11.07
CA PHE A 61 15.49 2.74 11.24
C PHE A 61 14.90 2.22 9.92
N TYR A 62 14.85 3.06 8.88
CA TYR A 62 14.30 2.63 7.59
C TYR A 62 15.20 1.64 6.86
N SER A 63 16.52 1.78 6.97
CA SER A 63 17.45 0.79 6.44
C SER A 63 17.22 -0.58 7.08
N THR A 64 17.01 -0.62 8.40
CA THR A 64 16.71 -1.88 9.13
C THR A 64 15.34 -2.43 8.74
N LEU A 65 14.33 -1.56 8.60
CA LEU A 65 13.00 -1.95 8.16
C LEU A 65 13.02 -2.63 6.78
N TYR A 66 13.89 -2.21 5.87
CA TYR A 66 13.98 -2.76 4.52
C TYR A 66 15.09 -3.81 4.33
N THR A 67 15.78 -4.22 5.40
CA THR A 67 16.69 -5.36 5.39
C THR A 67 15.88 -6.66 5.33
N SER A 68 16.30 -7.60 4.48
CA SER A 68 15.69 -8.94 4.39
C SER A 68 15.91 -9.70 5.69
N GLU A 69 14.85 -10.31 6.21
CA GLU A 69 14.92 -11.27 7.33
C GLU A 69 14.72 -12.71 6.84
N TYR A 70 14.59 -12.90 5.52
CA TYR A 70 14.39 -14.21 4.90
C TYR A 70 15.63 -15.11 5.00
N GLU A 71 15.46 -16.32 5.55
CA GLU A 71 16.46 -17.38 5.57
C GLU A 71 16.18 -18.43 4.48
N GLU A 72 17.15 -18.68 3.58
CA GLU A 72 17.03 -19.71 2.55
C GLU A 72 17.01 -21.11 3.17
N GLY A 73 15.89 -21.82 3.02
CA GLY A 73 15.71 -23.17 3.56
C GLY A 73 14.43 -23.35 4.39
N GLU A 74 13.71 -22.25 4.70
CA GLU A 74 12.43 -22.36 5.40
C GLU A 74 11.37 -23.10 4.56
N THR A 75 10.96 -24.26 5.08
CA THR A 75 9.85 -25.10 4.62
C THR A 75 8.48 -24.41 4.67
N LEU A 76 8.39 -23.19 5.22
CA LEU A 76 7.17 -22.39 5.26
C LEU A 76 6.58 -22.23 3.85
N SER A 77 7.41 -21.96 2.84
CA SER A 77 6.93 -21.82 1.46
C SER A 77 6.25 -23.07 0.91
N GLU A 78 6.71 -24.27 1.28
CA GLU A 78 6.11 -25.53 0.84
C GLU A 78 4.76 -25.78 1.53
N GLY A 79 4.64 -25.45 2.81
CA GLY A 79 3.39 -25.66 3.56
C GLY A 79 2.24 -24.73 3.18
N PHE A 80 2.52 -23.51 2.70
CA PHE A 80 1.50 -22.52 2.32
C PHE A 80 1.19 -22.50 0.82
N CYS A 81 2.12 -22.93 -0.05
CA CYS A 81 1.95 -22.83 -1.50
C CYS A 81 1.37 -24.11 -2.15
N ASN A 82 0.99 -25.11 -1.37
CA ASN A 82 0.40 -26.34 -1.90
C ASN A 82 -1.07 -26.11 -2.32
N GLY A 83 -1.43 -26.62 -3.50
CA GLY A 83 -2.81 -26.54 -4.01
C GLY A 83 -3.24 -25.12 -4.43
N LEU A 84 -2.30 -24.25 -4.78
CA LEU A 84 -2.63 -22.95 -5.36
C LEU A 84 -3.17 -23.10 -6.79
N PRO A 85 -4.13 -22.24 -7.20
CA PRO A 85 -4.54 -22.16 -8.61
C PRO A 85 -3.36 -21.78 -9.50
N GLN A 86 -3.42 -22.15 -10.77
CA GLN A 86 -2.37 -21.82 -11.74
C GLN A 86 -2.90 -20.95 -12.86
N VAL A 87 -2.08 -20.00 -13.30
CA VAL A 87 -2.33 -19.20 -14.50
C VAL A 87 -2.30 -20.11 -15.73
N SER A 88 -3.25 -19.90 -16.65
CA SER A 88 -3.31 -20.68 -17.89
C SER A 88 -2.14 -20.37 -18.84
N GLU A 89 -1.82 -21.30 -19.73
CA GLU A 89 -0.75 -21.12 -20.73
C GLU A 89 -1.05 -19.95 -21.70
N GLU A 90 -2.32 -19.78 -22.06
CA GLU A 90 -2.78 -18.66 -22.89
C GLU A 90 -2.57 -17.32 -22.18
N ALA A 91 -2.87 -17.25 -20.88
CA ALA A 91 -2.64 -16.05 -20.09
C ALA A 91 -1.15 -15.75 -19.99
N ASN A 92 -0.29 -16.74 -19.71
CA ASN A 92 1.16 -16.56 -19.68
C ASN A 92 1.71 -16.03 -21.02
N SER A 93 1.25 -16.57 -22.14
CA SER A 93 1.65 -16.13 -23.48
C SER A 93 1.36 -14.64 -23.72
N GLN A 94 0.31 -14.09 -23.09
CA GLN A 94 -0.05 -12.65 -23.18
C GLN A 94 0.76 -11.75 -22.24
N LEU A 95 1.37 -12.30 -21.19
CA LEU A 95 2.26 -11.58 -20.28
C LEU A 95 3.68 -11.46 -20.90
N GLU A 96 4.01 -12.40 -21.77
CA GLU A 96 5.28 -12.51 -22.46
C GLU A 96 5.40 -11.51 -23.63
N GLY A 97 6.57 -11.52 -24.28
CA GLY A 97 6.87 -10.60 -25.39
C GLY A 97 7.36 -9.20 -24.97
N PRO A 98 7.97 -8.45 -25.93
CA PRO A 98 8.49 -7.11 -25.70
C PRO A 98 7.36 -6.12 -25.41
N LEU A 99 7.68 -5.03 -24.70
CA LEU A 99 6.76 -3.91 -24.50
C LEU A 99 6.62 -3.12 -25.79
N THR A 100 5.38 -2.79 -26.13
CA THR A 100 5.07 -1.98 -27.31
C THR A 100 4.92 -0.50 -26.93
N ILE A 101 5.23 0.39 -27.87
CA ILE A 101 5.00 1.84 -27.71
C ILE A 101 3.53 2.13 -27.38
N GLN A 102 2.59 1.37 -27.95
CA GLN A 102 1.16 1.56 -27.71
C GLN A 102 0.75 1.19 -26.27
N GLU A 103 1.34 0.13 -25.70
CA GLU A 103 1.14 -0.19 -24.27
C GLU A 103 1.69 0.92 -23.38
N LEU A 104 2.87 1.45 -23.69
CA LEU A 104 3.48 2.55 -22.93
C LEU A 104 2.64 3.83 -23.08
N GLN A 105 2.15 4.16 -24.27
CA GLN A 105 1.29 5.31 -24.50
C GLN A 105 -0.01 5.21 -23.70
N THR A 106 -0.65 4.03 -23.71
CA THR A 106 -1.86 3.76 -22.93
C THR A 106 -1.58 3.91 -21.43
N ALA A 107 -0.45 3.38 -20.96
CA ALA A 107 -0.03 3.52 -19.57
C ALA A 107 0.17 4.99 -19.19
N LEU A 108 0.85 5.78 -20.02
CA LEU A 108 1.12 7.21 -19.82
C LEU A 108 -0.18 8.03 -19.80
N GLN A 109 -1.09 7.79 -20.75
CA GLN A 109 -2.38 8.48 -20.81
C GLN A 109 -3.19 8.27 -19.53
N GLY A 110 -3.20 7.03 -19.02
CA GLY A 110 -3.86 6.69 -17.75
C GLY A 110 -3.16 7.23 -16.50
N MET A 111 -1.99 7.86 -16.58
CA MET A 111 -1.33 8.46 -15.41
C MET A 111 -1.98 9.79 -15.02
N GLN A 112 -2.19 9.98 -13.72
CA GLN A 112 -2.68 11.22 -13.16
C GLN A 112 -1.57 12.27 -13.11
N GLY A 113 -1.87 13.47 -13.59
CA GLY A 113 -0.98 14.63 -13.51
C GLY A 113 -0.90 15.23 -12.10
N ARG A 114 -0.07 16.27 -11.95
CA ARG A 114 0.13 17.05 -10.72
C ARG A 114 0.56 16.21 -9.51
N ARG A 115 1.29 15.12 -9.77
CA ARG A 115 1.94 14.27 -8.76
C ARG A 115 3.40 14.67 -8.65
N ALA A 116 3.98 14.52 -7.46
CA ALA A 116 5.40 14.78 -7.25
C ALA A 116 6.27 13.83 -8.10
N PRO A 117 7.29 14.35 -8.82
CA PRO A 117 8.21 13.55 -9.60
C PRO A 117 9.20 12.79 -8.71
N GLY A 118 10.03 11.96 -9.34
CA GLY A 118 11.14 11.28 -8.66
C GLY A 118 12.33 12.19 -8.43
N ILE A 119 13.51 11.59 -8.25
CA ILE A 119 14.77 12.30 -8.00
C ILE A 119 15.23 13.15 -9.20
N ASP A 120 14.74 12.85 -10.40
CA ASP A 120 15.06 13.53 -11.66
C ASP A 120 14.23 14.80 -11.90
N GLY A 121 13.16 15.02 -11.13
CA GLY A 121 12.26 16.16 -11.29
C GLY A 121 11.33 16.07 -12.51
N LEU A 122 11.36 14.99 -13.29
CA LEU A 122 10.55 14.87 -14.51
C LEU A 122 9.11 14.44 -14.18
N SER A 123 8.14 15.29 -14.55
CA SER A 123 6.72 15.09 -14.24
C SER A 123 5.98 14.27 -15.31
N VAL A 124 4.77 13.80 -15.00
CA VAL A 124 3.90 13.12 -15.99
C VAL A 124 3.59 14.05 -17.16
N GLU A 125 3.42 15.34 -16.91
CA GLU A 125 3.17 16.36 -17.93
C GLU A 125 4.34 16.48 -18.91
N PHE A 126 5.57 16.38 -18.42
CA PHE A 126 6.76 16.36 -19.28
C PHE A 126 6.69 15.18 -20.27
N TYR A 127 6.49 13.96 -19.77
CA TYR A 127 6.40 12.79 -20.64
C TYR A 127 5.21 12.86 -21.61
N LYS A 128 4.07 13.42 -21.19
CA LYS A 128 2.90 13.64 -22.08
C LYS A 128 3.17 14.67 -23.17
N ALA A 129 3.88 15.76 -22.85
CA ALA A 129 4.18 16.82 -23.80
C ALA A 129 5.20 16.42 -24.86
N TYR A 130 6.17 15.57 -24.50
CA TYR A 130 7.28 15.17 -25.36
C TYR A 130 7.21 13.70 -25.80
N TRP A 131 6.02 13.08 -25.72
CA TRP A 131 5.85 11.66 -26.02
C TRP A 131 6.31 11.27 -27.43
N ASP A 132 5.97 12.09 -28.43
CA ASP A 132 6.31 11.83 -29.83
C ASP A 132 7.82 11.83 -30.07
N VAL A 133 8.59 12.52 -29.22
CA VAL A 133 10.06 12.55 -29.27
C VAL A 133 10.66 11.41 -28.46
N LEU A 134 10.14 11.13 -27.27
CA LEU A 134 10.74 10.21 -26.29
C LEU A 134 10.31 8.74 -26.43
N SER A 135 9.18 8.47 -27.08
CA SER A 135 8.51 7.16 -27.02
C SER A 135 9.36 6.00 -27.52
N HIS A 136 10.09 6.21 -28.62
CA HIS A 136 10.99 5.20 -29.19
C HIS A 136 12.16 4.90 -28.27
N ASP A 137 12.89 5.93 -27.82
CA ASP A 137 14.04 5.77 -26.91
C ASP A 137 13.62 5.11 -25.58
N LEU A 138 12.48 5.51 -25.01
CA LEU A 138 11.95 4.90 -23.79
C LEU A 138 11.59 3.43 -23.99
N SER A 139 10.99 3.09 -25.13
CA SER A 139 10.67 1.70 -25.48
C SER A 139 11.93 0.85 -25.58
N ASP A 140 12.97 1.36 -26.22
CA ASP A 140 14.25 0.65 -26.36
C ASP A 140 14.93 0.48 -25.00
N VAL A 141 15.01 1.54 -24.19
CA VAL A 141 15.58 1.49 -22.84
C VAL A 141 14.83 0.49 -21.96
N PHE A 142 13.50 0.46 -22.01
CA PHE A 142 12.71 -0.48 -21.20
C PHE A 142 12.89 -1.92 -21.65
N ASN A 143 12.82 -2.20 -22.95
CA ASN A 143 13.01 -3.55 -23.46
C ASN A 143 14.44 -4.06 -23.20
N GLU A 144 15.46 -3.22 -23.37
CA GLU A 144 16.85 -3.55 -23.00
C GLU A 144 16.99 -3.79 -21.49
N SER A 145 16.35 -2.97 -20.64
CA SER A 145 16.39 -3.15 -19.18
C SER A 145 15.76 -4.48 -18.77
N LEU A 146 14.65 -4.86 -19.41
CA LEU A 146 13.96 -6.13 -19.16
C LEU A 146 14.77 -7.34 -19.68
N ALA A 147 15.46 -7.19 -20.81
CA ALA A 147 16.29 -8.26 -21.39
C ALA A 147 17.61 -8.45 -20.62
N SER A 148 18.30 -7.36 -20.27
CA SER A 148 19.57 -7.37 -19.53
C SER A 148 19.40 -7.61 -18.02
N GLY A 149 18.18 -7.48 -17.50
CA GLY A 149 17.90 -7.69 -16.08
C GLY A 149 18.19 -6.48 -15.17
N SER A 150 18.50 -5.30 -15.73
CA SER A 150 18.90 -4.13 -14.93
C SER A 150 18.29 -2.83 -15.45
N MET A 151 17.69 -2.07 -14.54
CA MET A 151 17.22 -0.71 -14.82
C MET A 151 18.35 0.35 -14.75
N PRO A 152 18.16 1.52 -15.38
CA PRO A 152 18.98 2.71 -15.14
C PRO A 152 19.05 3.08 -13.65
N VAL A 153 20.12 3.76 -13.24
CA VAL A 153 20.34 4.15 -11.82
C VAL A 153 19.20 5.01 -11.29
N SER A 154 18.68 5.94 -12.10
CA SER A 154 17.53 6.80 -11.75
C SER A 154 16.30 5.98 -11.36
N CYS A 155 15.93 4.99 -12.18
CA CYS A 155 14.80 4.08 -11.94
C CYS A 155 14.97 3.17 -10.72
N ARG A 156 16.22 2.91 -10.31
CA ARG A 156 16.53 2.08 -9.14
C ARG A 156 16.41 2.84 -7.83
N ARG A 157 16.38 4.18 -7.84
CA ARG A 157 16.33 5.02 -6.65
C ARG A 157 14.94 5.59 -6.38
N ALA A 158 14.45 5.41 -5.16
CA ALA A 158 13.26 6.08 -4.67
C ALA A 158 13.64 7.16 -3.64
N VAL A 159 12.99 8.32 -3.69
CA VAL A 159 13.13 9.32 -2.61
C VAL A 159 12.02 9.11 -1.60
N ILE A 160 12.36 8.75 -0.37
CA ILE A 160 11.39 8.57 0.72
C ILE A 160 11.15 9.91 1.39
N THR A 161 9.89 10.35 1.43
CA THR A 161 9.43 11.44 2.30
C THR A 161 8.57 10.87 3.41
N LEU A 162 8.63 11.47 4.61
CA LEU A 162 7.90 11.00 5.78
C LEU A 162 6.65 11.84 5.98
N LEU A 163 5.50 11.17 6.12
CA LEU A 163 4.23 11.80 6.47
C LEU A 163 3.83 11.42 7.90
N PRO A 164 3.37 12.38 8.73
CA PRO A 164 2.94 12.07 10.08
C PRO A 164 1.66 11.22 10.06
N LYS A 165 1.63 10.16 10.91
CA LYS A 165 0.40 9.44 11.26
C LYS A 165 -0.20 10.03 12.55
N LYS A 166 -1.36 9.52 12.96
CA LYS A 166 -1.90 9.79 14.31
C LYS A 166 -1.00 9.14 15.38
N GLY A 167 -0.97 9.72 16.58
CA GLY A 167 -0.22 9.20 17.72
C GLY A 167 0.94 10.11 18.12
N ASN A 168 1.87 9.57 18.91
CA ASN A 168 3.03 10.31 19.38
C ASN A 168 4.05 10.49 18.24
N LEU A 169 4.18 11.70 17.70
CA LEU A 169 5.10 11.99 16.60
C LEU A 169 6.59 11.92 16.98
N GLN A 170 6.89 11.74 18.27
CA GLN A 170 8.21 11.40 18.80
C GLN A 170 8.65 9.98 18.44
N ASP A 171 7.69 9.08 18.20
CA ASP A 171 7.99 7.73 17.77
C ASP A 171 8.09 7.69 16.26
N ILE A 172 9.28 7.39 15.74
CA ILE A 172 9.53 7.22 14.31
C ILE A 172 8.60 6.17 13.65
N LYS A 173 8.03 5.24 14.42
CA LYS A 173 7.02 4.28 13.95
C LYS A 173 5.69 4.95 13.53
N ASN A 174 5.39 6.13 14.08
CA ASN A 174 4.23 6.93 13.72
C ASN A 174 4.46 7.81 12.49
N TRP A 175 5.56 7.59 11.76
CA TRP A 175 5.81 8.21 10.46
C TRP A 175 5.59 7.20 9.34
N ARG A 176 4.85 7.61 8.31
CA ARG A 176 4.61 6.81 7.11
C ARG A 176 5.64 7.18 6.04
N PRO A 177 6.46 6.23 5.56
CA PRO A 177 7.30 6.48 4.41
C PRO A 177 6.45 6.53 3.14
N VAL A 178 6.68 7.54 2.30
CA VAL A 178 6.10 7.66 0.96
C VAL A 178 7.24 7.74 -0.04
N SER A 179 7.28 6.77 -0.97
CA SER A 179 8.31 6.69 -2.00
C SER A 179 7.94 7.51 -3.23
N LEU A 180 8.79 8.47 -3.57
CA LEU A 180 8.75 9.22 -4.82
C LEU A 180 9.63 8.51 -5.85
N LEU A 181 8.97 7.82 -6.77
CA LEU A 181 9.60 7.11 -7.89
C LEU A 181 9.59 7.99 -9.15
N CYS A 182 10.63 7.88 -9.97
CA CYS A 182 10.69 8.54 -11.28
C CYS A 182 9.55 8.09 -12.19
N VAL A 183 9.12 8.98 -13.08
CA VAL A 183 7.92 8.74 -13.89
C VAL A 183 8.15 7.69 -14.97
N ASP A 184 9.35 7.59 -15.53
CA ASP A 184 9.79 6.49 -16.40
C ASP A 184 9.66 5.12 -15.73
N TYR A 185 10.11 4.98 -14.47
CA TYR A 185 9.88 3.76 -13.68
C TYR A 185 8.38 3.49 -13.49
N LYS A 186 7.60 4.53 -13.15
CA LYS A 186 6.15 4.40 -12.96
C LYS A 186 5.46 4.00 -14.27
N LEU A 187 5.98 4.44 -15.41
CA LEU A 187 5.47 4.12 -16.74
C LEU A 187 5.68 2.64 -17.05
N LEU A 188 6.93 2.16 -16.90
CA LEU A 188 7.27 0.75 -17.07
C LEU A 188 6.45 -0.15 -16.13
N SER A 189 6.43 0.17 -14.83
CA SER A 189 5.68 -0.62 -13.85
C SER A 189 4.18 -0.60 -14.11
N LYS A 190 3.62 0.49 -14.65
CA LYS A 190 2.21 0.56 -15.05
C LYS A 190 1.91 -0.32 -16.27
N ALA A 191 2.78 -0.33 -17.28
CA ALA A 191 2.60 -1.21 -18.43
C ALA A 191 2.63 -2.70 -18.02
N LEU A 192 3.57 -3.07 -17.14
CA LEU A 192 3.64 -4.43 -16.57
C LEU A 192 2.44 -4.74 -15.65
N ALA A 193 1.94 -3.76 -14.88
CA ALA A 193 0.71 -3.91 -14.09
C ALA A 193 -0.50 -4.19 -14.99
N THR A 194 -0.62 -3.49 -16.12
CA THR A 194 -1.70 -3.74 -17.09
C THR A 194 -1.64 -5.16 -17.64
N ARG A 195 -0.45 -5.73 -17.88
CA ARG A 195 -0.31 -7.14 -18.26
C ARG A 195 -0.74 -8.07 -17.13
N LEU A 196 -0.17 -7.90 -15.92
CA LEU A 196 -0.50 -8.74 -14.76
C LEU A 196 -2.01 -8.75 -14.46
N GLY A 197 -2.67 -7.61 -14.58
CA GLY A 197 -4.12 -7.49 -14.35
C GLY A 197 -4.97 -8.42 -15.21
N ARG A 198 -4.49 -8.86 -16.39
CA ARG A 198 -5.21 -9.80 -17.27
C ARG A 198 -5.22 -11.24 -16.77
N ALA A 199 -4.26 -11.59 -15.90
CA ALA A 199 -4.07 -12.96 -15.40
C ALA A 199 -4.35 -13.09 -13.91
N VAL A 200 -4.22 -12.00 -13.14
CA VAL A 200 -4.25 -12.03 -11.67
C VAL A 200 -5.57 -12.58 -11.10
N GLU A 201 -6.70 -12.37 -11.79
CA GLU A 201 -8.01 -12.89 -11.40
C GLU A 201 -8.10 -14.42 -11.40
N GLN A 202 -7.26 -15.10 -12.19
CA GLN A 202 -7.24 -16.57 -12.25
C GLN A 202 -6.69 -17.19 -10.96
N VAL A 203 -5.87 -16.44 -10.24
CA VAL A 203 -5.12 -16.95 -9.07
C VAL A 203 -5.53 -16.32 -7.74
N ILE A 204 -6.15 -15.14 -7.77
CA ILE A 204 -6.67 -14.49 -6.56
C ILE A 204 -8.15 -14.82 -6.38
N HIS A 205 -8.48 -15.46 -5.26
CA HIS A 205 -9.85 -15.83 -4.92
C HIS A 205 -10.75 -14.60 -4.73
N ARG A 206 -12.07 -14.75 -4.98
CA ARG A 206 -13.06 -13.65 -5.03
C ARG A 206 -13.25 -12.86 -3.73
N ASP A 207 -12.87 -13.42 -2.60
CA ASP A 207 -12.95 -12.78 -1.27
C ASP A 207 -11.86 -11.71 -1.07
N GLN A 208 -10.82 -11.71 -1.89
CA GLN A 208 -9.77 -10.70 -1.91
C GLN A 208 -10.05 -9.69 -3.02
N THR A 209 -10.47 -8.48 -2.63
CA THR A 209 -10.89 -7.43 -3.58
C THR A 209 -9.84 -6.36 -3.84
N TYR A 210 -8.72 -6.37 -3.09
CA TYR A 210 -7.70 -5.35 -3.21
C TYR A 210 -6.84 -5.48 -4.47
N CYS A 211 -6.82 -4.39 -5.26
CA CYS A 211 -6.01 -4.26 -6.46
C CYS A 211 -6.20 -5.36 -7.51
N VAL A 212 -7.36 -6.01 -7.52
CA VAL A 212 -7.79 -6.91 -8.59
C VAL A 212 -8.77 -6.16 -9.50
N PRO A 213 -8.58 -6.18 -10.84
CA PRO A 213 -9.51 -5.53 -11.75
C PRO A 213 -10.96 -5.98 -11.53
N GLY A 214 -11.91 -5.06 -11.74
CA GLY A 214 -13.34 -5.34 -11.58
C GLY A 214 -13.86 -5.55 -10.15
N ARG A 215 -13.00 -5.54 -9.12
CA ARG A 215 -13.41 -5.72 -7.71
C ARG A 215 -13.45 -4.39 -6.95
N SER A 216 -14.41 -4.23 -6.04
CA SER A 216 -14.58 -3.01 -5.25
C SER A 216 -14.50 -3.27 -3.75
N MET A 217 -13.89 -2.32 -3.02
CA MET A 217 -13.93 -2.30 -1.56
C MET A 217 -15.36 -2.21 -1.02
N VAL A 218 -16.27 -1.57 -1.77
CA VAL A 218 -17.68 -1.41 -1.39
C VAL A 218 -18.36 -2.77 -1.26
N ASP A 219 -17.94 -3.76 -2.05
CA ASP A 219 -18.49 -5.11 -2.02
C ASP A 219 -18.20 -5.79 -0.67
N ASN A 220 -16.99 -5.60 -0.13
CA ASN A 220 -16.62 -6.14 1.19
C ASN A 220 -17.45 -5.53 2.33
N VAL A 221 -17.71 -4.21 2.25
CA VAL A 221 -18.50 -3.50 3.26
C VAL A 221 -19.95 -3.98 3.24
N HIS A 222 -20.56 -4.11 2.06
CA HIS A 222 -21.89 -4.67 1.91
C HIS A 222 -21.94 -6.13 2.37
N LEU A 223 -20.97 -6.95 1.96
CA LEU A 223 -20.89 -8.35 2.37
C LEU A 223 -20.94 -8.50 3.89
N ILE A 224 -20.11 -7.76 4.63
CA ILE A 224 -20.08 -7.89 6.08
C ILE A 224 -21.38 -7.38 6.72
N ARG A 225 -21.94 -6.28 6.22
CA ARG A 225 -23.24 -5.78 6.70
C ARG A 225 -24.33 -6.84 6.51
N ASP A 226 -24.44 -7.40 5.31
CA ASP A 226 -25.47 -8.35 4.93
C ASP A 226 -25.32 -9.65 5.73
N VAL A 227 -24.08 -10.14 5.92
CA VAL A 227 -23.79 -11.29 6.77
C VAL A 227 -24.29 -11.06 8.20
N LEU A 228 -23.99 -9.91 8.81
CA LEU A 228 -24.44 -9.60 10.17
C LEU A 228 -25.97 -9.51 10.28
N GLU A 229 -26.63 -8.92 9.28
CA GLU A 229 -28.09 -8.76 9.23
C GLU A 229 -28.82 -10.10 9.04
N VAL A 230 -28.37 -10.90 8.07
CA VAL A 230 -28.93 -12.23 7.77
C VAL A 230 -28.69 -13.17 8.95
N SER A 231 -27.47 -13.22 9.50
CA SER A 231 -27.17 -14.06 10.65
C SER A 231 -28.00 -13.68 11.88
N SER A 232 -28.20 -12.39 12.14
CA SER A 232 -29.07 -11.93 13.23
C SER A 232 -30.54 -12.29 13.00
N SER A 233 -31.00 -12.29 11.74
CA SER A 233 -32.40 -12.58 11.40
C SER A 233 -32.72 -14.06 11.45
N LEU A 234 -31.75 -14.91 11.10
CA LEU A 234 -31.90 -16.37 11.05
C LEU A 234 -31.39 -17.07 12.32
N GLY A 235 -30.88 -16.34 13.30
CA GLY A 235 -30.32 -16.91 14.53
C GLY A 235 -29.05 -17.75 14.30
N ILE A 236 -28.28 -17.43 13.26
CA ILE A 236 -27.05 -18.15 12.92
C ILE A 236 -25.90 -17.62 13.78
N ASN A 237 -25.28 -18.49 14.57
CA ASN A 237 -24.08 -18.14 15.34
C ASN A 237 -22.97 -17.67 14.40
N THR A 238 -22.54 -16.42 14.57
CA THR A 238 -21.61 -15.74 13.69
C THR A 238 -20.64 -14.89 14.50
N GLY A 239 -19.35 -15.10 14.26
CA GLY A 239 -18.26 -14.27 14.75
C GLY A 239 -17.43 -13.71 13.60
N LEU A 240 -16.83 -12.54 13.85
CA LEU A 240 -15.87 -11.91 12.95
C LEU A 240 -14.54 -11.75 13.69
N ILE A 241 -13.46 -12.24 13.09
CA ILE A 241 -12.10 -12.05 13.59
C ILE A 241 -11.36 -11.17 12.58
N SER A 242 -10.83 -10.02 13.03
CA SER A 242 -9.99 -9.16 12.20
C SER A 242 -8.53 -9.50 12.46
N LEU A 243 -7.77 -9.76 11.40
CA LEU A 243 -6.33 -9.91 11.46
C LEU A 243 -5.69 -8.59 11.05
N ASP A 244 -4.78 -8.08 11.87
CA ASP A 244 -4.01 -6.87 11.59
C ASP A 244 -2.56 -7.26 11.30
N GLN A 245 -2.00 -6.72 10.21
CA GLN A 245 -0.64 -7.03 9.76
C GLN A 245 0.27 -5.82 9.97
N GLU A 246 1.24 -5.95 10.87
CA GLU A 246 2.20 -4.87 11.13
C GLU A 246 3.05 -4.58 9.88
N LYS A 247 2.88 -3.38 9.30
CA LYS A 247 3.67 -2.87 8.16
C LYS A 247 3.66 -3.82 6.96
N ALA A 248 2.48 -4.35 6.62
CA ALA A 248 2.32 -5.42 5.65
C ALA A 248 3.03 -5.18 4.29
N PHE A 249 2.92 -3.97 3.73
CA PHE A 249 3.57 -3.63 2.46
C PHE A 249 5.11 -3.56 2.57
N ASP A 250 5.64 -3.10 3.71
CA ASP A 250 7.08 -2.89 3.89
C ASP A 250 7.83 -4.20 4.22
N ARG A 251 7.11 -5.24 4.67
CA ARG A 251 7.68 -6.52 5.12
C ARG A 251 7.60 -7.66 4.11
N VAL A 252 7.05 -7.45 2.91
CA VAL A 252 6.97 -8.50 1.88
C VAL A 252 8.37 -8.93 1.43
N GLU A 253 8.77 -10.15 1.77
CA GLU A 253 10.06 -10.69 1.34
C GLU A 253 10.06 -10.99 -0.16
N HIS A 254 11.03 -10.43 -0.90
CA HIS A 254 11.09 -10.56 -2.36
C HIS A 254 11.27 -12.02 -2.78
N SER A 255 12.17 -12.74 -2.11
CA SER A 255 12.42 -14.17 -2.36
C SER A 255 11.16 -15.03 -2.20
N PHE A 256 10.35 -14.72 -1.18
CA PHE A 256 9.05 -15.38 -0.99
C PHE A 256 8.08 -15.03 -2.11
N LEU A 257 7.96 -13.75 -2.47
CA LEU A 257 7.09 -13.30 -3.57
C LEU A 257 7.41 -14.01 -4.89
N TRP A 258 8.69 -14.19 -5.22
CA TRP A 258 9.08 -14.90 -6.44
C TRP A 258 8.63 -16.36 -6.42
N LYS A 259 8.86 -17.07 -5.31
CA LYS A 259 8.39 -18.47 -5.14
C LYS A 259 6.87 -18.57 -5.24
N VAL A 260 6.15 -17.62 -4.67
CA VAL A 260 4.68 -17.57 -4.75
C VAL A 260 4.21 -17.39 -6.20
N MET A 261 4.84 -16.48 -6.96
CA MET A 261 4.53 -16.31 -8.39
C MET A 261 4.83 -17.58 -9.19
N GLU A 262 5.94 -18.27 -8.92
CA GLU A 262 6.26 -19.56 -9.56
C GLU A 262 5.19 -20.61 -9.25
N LYS A 263 4.70 -20.68 -8.01
CA LYS A 263 3.67 -21.63 -7.58
C LYS A 263 2.28 -21.32 -8.17
N PHE A 264 1.99 -20.04 -8.41
CA PHE A 264 0.83 -19.61 -9.20
C PHE A 264 0.99 -19.88 -10.70
N GLY A 265 2.12 -20.44 -11.16
CA GLY A 265 2.32 -20.81 -12.56
C GLY A 265 2.62 -19.64 -13.48
N PHE A 266 3.01 -18.46 -12.96
CA PHE A 266 3.52 -17.40 -13.82
C PHE A 266 4.81 -17.84 -14.49
N SER A 267 4.99 -17.49 -15.77
CA SER A 267 6.17 -17.91 -16.52
C SER A 267 7.46 -17.28 -15.98
N ALA A 268 8.56 -18.02 -16.08
CA ALA A 268 9.89 -17.55 -15.63
C ALA A 268 10.29 -16.24 -16.32
N GLY A 269 9.94 -16.07 -17.60
CA GLY A 269 10.19 -14.84 -18.35
C GLY A 269 9.44 -13.64 -17.78
N PHE A 270 8.16 -13.79 -17.42
CA PHE A 270 7.41 -12.71 -16.80
C PHE A 270 7.91 -12.40 -15.39
N ILE A 271 8.21 -13.42 -14.58
CA ILE A 271 8.80 -13.24 -13.25
C ILE A 271 10.14 -12.48 -13.33
N ALA A 272 10.99 -12.80 -14.32
CA ALA A 272 12.24 -12.08 -14.55
C ALA A 272 12.02 -10.58 -14.84
N LYS A 273 11.00 -10.22 -15.64
CA LYS A 273 10.62 -8.82 -15.89
C LYS A 273 10.21 -8.09 -14.60
N ILE A 274 9.48 -8.74 -13.71
CA ILE A 274 9.12 -8.15 -12.41
C ILE A 274 10.36 -8.01 -11.52
N LYS A 275 11.23 -9.03 -11.46
CA LYS A 275 12.49 -9.00 -10.70
C LYS A 275 13.40 -7.83 -11.09
N VAL A 276 13.40 -7.42 -12.36
CA VAL A 276 14.14 -6.22 -12.83
C VAL A 276 13.78 -4.95 -12.04
N LEU A 277 12.52 -4.77 -11.66
CA LEU A 277 12.04 -3.61 -10.91
C LEU A 277 12.52 -3.58 -9.45
N TYR A 278 13.00 -4.71 -8.94
CA TYR A 278 13.48 -4.92 -7.58
C TYR A 278 14.99 -5.21 -7.52
N ASN A 279 15.66 -5.29 -8.67
CA ASN A 279 17.09 -5.58 -8.73
C ASN A 279 17.94 -4.38 -8.28
N LYS A 280 18.76 -4.57 -7.23
CA LYS A 280 19.70 -3.57 -6.68
C LYS A 280 19.05 -2.20 -6.45
N ILE A 281 17.83 -2.22 -5.91
CA ILE A 281 17.09 -1.01 -5.62
C ILE A 281 17.59 -0.33 -4.35
N GLU A 282 17.54 1.00 -4.38
CA GLU A 282 17.97 1.86 -3.29
C GLU A 282 16.87 2.86 -2.95
N SER A 283 16.84 3.28 -1.69
CA SER A 283 16.01 4.37 -1.21
C SER A 283 16.88 5.45 -0.59
N VAL A 284 16.45 6.69 -0.76
CA VAL A 284 17.11 7.88 -0.24
C VAL A 284 16.11 8.64 0.61
N LEU A 285 16.41 8.82 1.90
CA LEU A 285 15.52 9.58 2.78
C LEU A 285 15.66 11.09 2.52
N LYS A 286 14.54 11.77 2.28
CA LYS A 286 14.46 13.23 2.23
C LYS A 286 14.19 13.75 3.64
N PHE A 287 15.10 14.58 4.15
CA PHE A 287 15.07 15.11 5.50
C PHE A 287 15.54 16.57 5.50
N ASN A 288 14.69 17.51 5.94
CA ASN A 288 14.95 18.97 5.92
C ASN A 288 15.42 19.50 4.56
N GLY A 289 14.66 19.20 3.50
CA GLY A 289 15.01 19.62 2.13
C GLY A 289 16.20 18.88 1.50
N GLY A 290 17.08 18.27 2.32
CA GLY A 290 18.24 17.51 1.86
C GLY A 290 17.95 16.02 1.63
N LEU A 291 18.81 15.39 0.84
CA LEU A 291 18.83 13.94 0.64
C LEU A 291 19.91 13.30 1.52
N CYS A 292 19.57 12.18 2.14
CA CYS A 292 20.50 11.38 2.94
C CYS A 292 21.35 10.45 2.07
N ALA A 293 22.24 9.68 2.69
CA ALA A 293 22.92 8.59 1.99
C ALA A 293 21.89 7.53 1.52
N PRO A 294 22.08 6.93 0.32
CA PRO A 294 21.23 5.84 -0.14
C PRO A 294 21.44 4.59 0.73
N PHE A 295 20.38 3.82 0.91
CA PHE A 295 20.42 2.49 1.52
C PHE A 295 19.69 1.49 0.63
N ARG A 296 20.08 0.22 0.70
CA ARG A 296 19.47 -0.86 -0.10
C ARG A 296 18.10 -1.23 0.44
N VAL A 297 17.20 -1.60 -0.47
CA VAL A 297 15.87 -2.14 -0.14
C VAL A 297 15.83 -3.60 -0.56
N CYS A 298 15.79 -4.51 0.41
CA CYS A 298 15.83 -5.95 0.19
C CYS A 298 14.47 -6.64 0.43
N ARG A 299 13.52 -5.93 1.03
CA ARG A 299 12.13 -6.38 1.21
C ARG A 299 11.13 -5.23 1.07
N GLY A 300 9.86 -5.57 1.03
CA GLY A 300 8.73 -4.68 0.85
C GLY A 300 8.41 -4.40 -0.61
N VAL A 301 7.14 -4.10 -0.87
CA VAL A 301 6.67 -3.64 -2.18
C VAL A 301 6.69 -2.11 -2.25
N ARG A 302 7.10 -1.56 -3.39
CA ARG A 302 7.33 -0.11 -3.56
C ARG A 302 6.03 0.69 -3.54
N GLN A 303 5.80 1.47 -2.48
CA GLN A 303 4.66 2.40 -2.43
C GLN A 303 4.71 3.38 -3.62
N GLY A 304 3.58 3.59 -4.30
CA GLY A 304 3.49 4.43 -5.50
C GLY A 304 3.83 3.72 -6.82
N CYS A 305 4.20 2.44 -6.79
CA CYS A 305 4.32 1.59 -7.97
C CYS A 305 2.96 0.96 -8.32
N ALA A 306 2.60 0.92 -9.61
CA ALA A 306 1.32 0.38 -10.05
C ALA A 306 1.17 -1.14 -9.83
N LEU A 307 2.28 -1.87 -9.80
CA LEU A 307 2.31 -3.33 -9.55
C LEU A 307 2.13 -3.69 -8.07
N SER A 308 2.51 -2.80 -7.15
CA SER A 308 2.72 -3.19 -5.76
C SER A 308 1.46 -3.69 -5.06
N GLY A 309 0.28 -3.20 -5.44
CA GLY A 309 -0.97 -3.69 -4.90
C GLY A 309 -1.26 -5.15 -5.29
N MET A 310 -1.11 -5.49 -6.57
CA MET A 310 -1.28 -6.87 -7.06
C MET A 310 -0.20 -7.82 -6.52
N LEU A 311 1.05 -7.36 -6.45
CA LEU A 311 2.14 -8.16 -5.87
C LEU A 311 1.91 -8.44 -4.38
N TYR A 312 1.37 -7.47 -3.63
CA TYR A 312 0.97 -7.68 -2.25
C TYR A 312 -0.18 -8.71 -2.15
N ALA A 313 -1.22 -8.55 -2.96
CA ALA A 313 -2.35 -9.48 -2.97
C ALA A 313 -1.90 -10.91 -3.30
N LEU A 314 -1.02 -11.09 -4.29
CA LEU A 314 -0.38 -12.37 -4.61
C LEU A 314 0.40 -12.94 -3.41
N SER A 315 1.18 -12.11 -2.70
CA SER A 315 1.95 -12.59 -1.55
C SER A 315 1.08 -13.05 -0.37
N LEU A 316 -0.11 -12.46 -0.21
CA LEU A 316 -1.03 -12.78 0.87
C LEU A 316 -1.90 -14.02 0.56
N GLU A 317 -2.22 -14.24 -0.72
CA GLU A 317 -3.14 -15.28 -1.18
C GLU A 317 -2.83 -16.71 -0.70
N PRO A 318 -1.56 -17.16 -0.58
CA PRO A 318 -1.25 -18.48 0.00
C PRO A 318 -1.74 -18.67 1.44
N LEU A 319 -1.63 -17.63 2.27
CA LEU A 319 -2.18 -17.65 3.65
C LEU A 319 -3.70 -17.76 3.61
N LEU A 320 -4.35 -16.97 2.76
CA LEU A 320 -5.81 -16.98 2.62
C LEU A 320 -6.32 -18.34 2.13
N ASN A 321 -5.61 -18.98 1.19
CA ASN A 321 -5.95 -20.31 0.70
C ASN A 321 -5.86 -21.36 1.82
N LYS A 322 -4.81 -21.29 2.64
CA LYS A 322 -4.67 -22.18 3.80
C LYS A 322 -5.80 -22.00 4.81
N ILE A 323 -6.19 -20.76 5.11
CA ILE A 323 -7.34 -20.50 5.99
C ILE A 323 -8.62 -21.10 5.39
N ARG A 324 -8.89 -20.87 4.09
CA ARG A 324 -10.07 -21.42 3.40
C ARG A 324 -10.13 -22.95 3.39
N SER A 325 -9.00 -23.62 3.23
CA SER A 325 -8.93 -25.09 3.21
C SER A 325 -9.09 -25.74 4.59
N LYS A 326 -8.91 -24.98 5.67
CA LYS A 326 -8.96 -25.49 7.05
C LYS A 326 -10.24 -25.12 7.78
N LEU A 327 -10.77 -23.92 7.55
CA LEU A 327 -11.97 -23.42 8.22
C LEU A 327 -13.22 -23.85 7.47
N GLN A 328 -14.29 -24.12 8.21
CA GLN A 328 -15.59 -24.32 7.60
C GLN A 328 -16.23 -22.98 7.24
N GLY A 329 -16.06 -21.96 8.07
CA GLY A 329 -16.67 -20.64 7.88
C GLY A 329 -18.19 -20.65 8.08
N LEU A 330 -18.84 -19.60 7.59
CA LEU A 330 -20.29 -19.42 7.70
C LEU A 330 -21.04 -20.10 6.57
N PHE A 331 -22.16 -20.71 6.93
CA PHE A 331 -23.17 -21.21 6.01
C PHE A 331 -24.40 -20.33 6.09
N LEU A 332 -24.68 -19.57 5.04
CA LEU A 332 -25.88 -18.74 4.93
C LEU A 332 -26.84 -19.37 3.93
N PRO A 333 -28.13 -19.55 4.28
CA PRO A 333 -29.14 -20.06 3.36
C PRO A 333 -29.23 -19.21 2.09
N GLY A 334 -29.22 -19.86 0.92
CA GLY A 334 -29.26 -19.18 -0.38
C GLY A 334 -27.89 -18.73 -0.91
N PHE A 335 -26.81 -18.91 -0.15
CA PHE A 335 -25.45 -18.68 -0.64
C PHE A 335 -24.80 -19.99 -1.11
N ASN A 336 -24.24 -19.98 -2.32
CA ASN A 336 -23.51 -21.14 -2.83
C ASN A 336 -22.08 -21.16 -2.27
N GLY A 337 -21.85 -22.10 -1.36
CA GLY A 337 -20.58 -22.34 -0.69
C GLY A 337 -20.43 -21.63 0.64
N ASN A 338 -19.32 -21.90 1.33
CA ASN A 338 -19.05 -21.33 2.64
C ASN A 338 -18.38 -19.96 2.52
N MET A 339 -18.77 -19.03 3.38
CA MET A 339 -18.08 -17.75 3.54
C MET A 339 -17.01 -17.88 4.62
N VAL A 340 -15.75 -17.77 4.24
CA VAL A 340 -14.63 -17.91 5.19
C VAL A 340 -13.91 -16.58 5.41
N LEU A 341 -13.74 -15.77 4.37
CA LEU A 341 -12.93 -14.56 4.40
C LEU A 341 -13.61 -13.37 3.71
N SER A 342 -13.22 -12.16 4.13
CA SER A 342 -13.41 -10.89 3.42
C SER A 342 -12.13 -10.07 3.55
N VAL A 343 -11.41 -9.89 2.45
CA VAL A 343 -10.04 -9.33 2.45
C VAL A 343 -9.93 -8.09 1.59
N TYR A 344 -9.33 -7.05 2.18
CA TYR A 344 -8.93 -5.85 1.46
C TYR A 344 -7.57 -5.35 1.96
N ALA A 345 -6.53 -5.55 1.15
CA ALA A 345 -5.15 -5.23 1.53
C ALA A 345 -4.77 -5.96 2.82
N ASP A 346 -4.28 -5.23 3.82
CA ASP A 346 -3.91 -5.71 5.13
C ASP A 346 -5.11 -6.05 6.03
N ASP A 347 -6.30 -5.52 5.74
CA ASP A 347 -7.53 -5.81 6.48
C ASP A 347 -8.12 -7.18 6.06
N VAL A 348 -7.82 -8.21 6.85
CA VAL A 348 -8.35 -9.57 6.67
C VAL A 348 -9.41 -9.85 7.73
N VAL A 349 -10.66 -10.09 7.31
CA VAL A 349 -11.72 -10.57 8.20
C VAL A 349 -11.96 -12.05 7.95
N VAL A 350 -11.95 -12.82 9.03
CA VAL A 350 -12.29 -14.24 9.06
C VAL A 350 -13.68 -14.39 9.67
N PHE A 351 -14.55 -15.07 8.93
CA PHE A 351 -15.89 -15.45 9.37
C PHE A 351 -15.80 -16.78 10.13
N VAL A 352 -16.27 -16.80 11.38
CA VAL A 352 -16.25 -18.00 12.24
C VAL A 352 -17.66 -18.34 12.72
N ARG A 353 -17.98 -19.63 12.74
CA ARG A 353 -19.30 -20.11 13.19
C ARG A 353 -19.29 -20.57 14.64
N ASP A 354 -18.21 -21.24 15.04
CA ASP A 354 -18.09 -21.87 16.34
C ASP A 354 -16.64 -21.82 16.86
N GLN A 355 -16.44 -22.29 18.10
CA GLN A 355 -15.13 -22.28 18.75
C GLN A 355 -14.08 -23.10 17.96
N LYS A 356 -14.48 -24.14 17.23
CA LYS A 356 -13.53 -24.97 16.46
C LYS A 356 -12.87 -24.17 15.35
N ASP A 357 -13.62 -23.31 14.66
CA ASP A 357 -13.03 -22.42 13.65
C ASP A 357 -11.99 -21.48 14.27
N THR A 358 -12.25 -21.01 15.51
CA THR A 358 -11.32 -20.14 16.24
C THR A 358 -10.06 -20.90 16.67
N ASP A 359 -10.23 -22.13 17.19
CA ASP A 359 -9.11 -22.98 17.61
C ASP A 359 -8.23 -23.35 16.42
N ILE A 360 -8.85 -23.74 15.29
CA ILE A 360 -8.13 -24.01 14.04
C ILE A 360 -7.38 -22.77 13.57
N LEU A 361 -8.00 -21.59 13.62
CA LEU A 361 -7.36 -20.35 13.20
C LEU A 361 -6.12 -20.06 14.06
N VAL A 362 -6.20 -20.22 15.38
CA VAL A 362 -5.08 -20.04 16.30
C VAL A 362 -3.92 -21.02 16.00
N ASP A 363 -4.25 -22.25 15.64
CA ASP A 363 -3.29 -23.32 15.31
C ASP A 363 -2.62 -23.14 13.93
N ILE A 364 -3.05 -22.19 13.09
CA ILE A 364 -2.34 -21.86 11.84
C ILE A 364 -1.10 -21.03 12.18
N ASN A 365 -0.07 -21.62 12.83
CA ASN A 365 1.29 -21.08 13.06
C ASN A 365 1.45 -19.55 12.96
N MET A 366 0.62 -18.78 13.67
CA MET A 366 0.58 -17.31 13.63
C MET A 366 0.82 -16.79 15.04
N VAL A 367 1.43 -15.61 15.14
CA VAL A 367 1.66 -14.92 16.41
C VAL A 367 0.48 -13.98 16.66
N TRP A 368 -0.28 -14.25 17.72
CA TRP A 368 -1.52 -13.55 18.03
C TRP A 368 -1.32 -12.42 19.04
N LYS A 369 -1.96 -11.28 18.80
CA LYS A 369 -2.15 -10.21 19.79
C LYS A 369 -3.61 -9.78 19.81
N LYS A 370 -4.20 -9.63 21.01
CA LYS A 370 -5.61 -9.28 21.18
C LYS A 370 -5.75 -7.76 21.37
N ASP A 371 -6.34 -7.08 20.37
CA ASP A 371 -6.73 -5.67 20.41
C ASP A 371 -8.19 -5.54 19.91
N GLY A 372 -8.85 -4.39 20.14
CA GLY A 372 -10.27 -4.18 19.80
C GLY A 372 -10.58 -4.22 18.29
N PHE A 373 -11.79 -4.67 17.92
CA PHE A 373 -12.19 -4.89 16.53
C PHE A 373 -12.57 -3.59 15.78
N LYS A 374 -11.90 -3.32 14.66
CA LYS A 374 -12.16 -2.23 13.72
C LYS A 374 -11.89 -2.74 12.30
N TYR A 375 -12.84 -2.64 11.38
CA TYR A 375 -12.66 -3.12 10.00
C TYR A 375 -12.80 -1.98 8.99
N LEU A 376 -11.76 -1.76 8.17
CA LEU A 376 -11.74 -0.71 7.13
C LEU A 376 -12.15 0.69 7.63
N GLY A 377 -11.85 0.99 8.90
CA GLY A 377 -12.21 2.27 9.51
C GLY A 377 -13.62 2.36 10.11
N VAL A 378 -14.41 1.29 10.05
CA VAL A 378 -15.80 1.21 10.56
C VAL A 378 -15.86 0.28 11.78
N PHE A 379 -16.56 0.73 12.82
CA PHE A 379 -16.94 -0.08 13.97
C PHE A 379 -18.22 -0.86 13.64
N LEU A 380 -18.18 -2.18 13.79
CA LEU A 380 -19.33 -3.05 13.52
C LEU A 380 -19.96 -3.52 14.86
N GLY A 381 -21.30 -3.44 15.00
CA GLY A 381 -22.03 -3.82 16.23
C GLY A 381 -23.48 -3.31 16.30
N LYS A 382 -24.21 -3.58 17.40
CA LYS A 382 -25.56 -3.00 17.67
C LYS A 382 -25.49 -1.83 18.66
N GLY A 383 -26.33 -0.81 18.49
CA GLY A 383 -26.51 0.31 19.42
C GLY A 383 -25.39 1.37 19.40
N ILE A 384 -24.91 1.78 20.60
CA ILE A 384 -23.94 2.87 20.84
C ILE A 384 -22.64 2.74 20.00
N ILE A 385 -22.27 1.53 19.57
CA ILE A 385 -21.09 1.26 18.72
C ILE A 385 -21.29 1.78 17.28
N VAL A 386 -22.52 1.79 16.75
CA VAL A 386 -22.83 2.38 15.44
C VAL A 386 -22.81 3.91 15.50
N LEU A 387 -23.19 4.49 16.66
CA LEU A 387 -23.06 5.94 16.89
C LEU A 387 -21.59 6.39 16.87
N LYS A 388 -20.63 5.53 17.25
CA LYS A 388 -19.19 5.83 17.11
C LYS A 388 -18.70 5.94 15.66
N ASN A 389 -19.42 5.35 14.69
CA ASN A 389 -19.13 5.61 13.28
C ASN A 389 -19.57 7.00 12.85
N CYS A 390 -20.53 7.59 13.57
CA CYS A 390 -21.03 8.94 13.37
C CYS A 390 -20.33 9.97 14.28
N GLU A 391 -19.70 9.53 15.37
CA GLU A 391 -18.76 10.32 16.16
C GLU A 391 -17.60 10.77 15.25
N ASP A 392 -17.28 12.05 15.34
CA ASP A 392 -16.38 12.78 14.44
C ASP A 392 -16.80 12.84 12.97
N VAL A 393 -17.91 12.22 12.51
CA VAL A 393 -18.37 12.41 11.12
C VAL A 393 -18.95 13.80 10.95
N ILE A 394 -19.74 14.26 11.92
CA ILE A 394 -20.19 15.65 11.95
C ILE A 394 -18.97 16.58 12.04
N GLU A 395 -17.99 16.36 12.92
CA GLU A 395 -16.77 17.18 12.95
C GLU A 395 -15.90 17.07 11.69
N LYS A 396 -15.86 15.92 11.00
CA LYS A 396 -15.15 15.77 9.72
C LYS A 396 -15.90 16.44 8.58
N ILE A 397 -17.24 16.42 8.60
CA ILE A 397 -18.09 17.08 7.62
C ILE A 397 -18.08 18.59 7.88
N GLU A 398 -18.28 19.05 9.10
CA GLU A 398 -18.12 20.43 9.56
C GLU A 398 -16.70 20.92 9.34
N GLY A 399 -15.69 20.10 9.62
CA GLY A 399 -14.28 20.38 9.31
C GLY A 399 -13.98 20.41 7.81
N LYS A 400 -14.79 19.78 6.96
CA LYS A 400 -14.71 19.91 5.50
C LYS A 400 -15.53 21.10 4.98
N LEU A 401 -16.69 21.37 5.56
CA LEU A 401 -17.58 22.49 5.22
C LEU A 401 -17.03 23.83 5.72
N SER A 402 -16.32 23.84 6.85
CA SER A 402 -15.61 25.01 7.38
C SER A 402 -14.47 25.46 6.46
N LYS A 403 -13.87 24.51 5.72
CA LYS A 403 -12.92 24.77 4.62
C LYS A 403 -13.61 25.35 3.37
N TRP A 404 -14.93 25.32 3.30
CA TRP A 404 -15.76 25.86 2.22
C TRP A 404 -16.42 27.20 2.59
N LYS A 405 -15.96 27.85 3.68
CA LYS A 405 -16.44 29.18 4.11
C LYS A 405 -16.39 30.26 3.03
N TRP A 406 -15.51 30.13 2.05
CA TRP A 406 -15.44 31.03 0.89
C TRP A 406 -16.55 30.79 -0.15
N LEU A 407 -17.14 29.59 -0.17
CA LEU A 407 -18.21 29.19 -1.09
C LEU A 407 -19.60 29.57 -0.54
N LEU A 408 -19.78 29.53 0.78
CA LEU A 408 -21.05 29.82 1.47
C LEU A 408 -21.66 31.20 1.12
N PRO A 409 -20.89 32.30 0.95
CA PRO A 409 -21.41 33.59 0.48
C PRO A 409 -21.79 33.64 -1.00
N GLN A 410 -21.28 32.70 -1.81
CA GLN A 410 -21.51 32.62 -3.26
C GLN A 410 -22.64 31.64 -3.61
N MET A 411 -23.11 30.86 -2.64
CA MET A 411 -24.24 29.96 -2.79
C MET A 411 -25.55 30.73 -2.61
N SER A 412 -26.27 30.96 -3.72
CA SER A 412 -27.68 31.34 -3.67
C SER A 412 -28.50 30.13 -3.22
N PHE A 413 -29.05 30.21 -2.01
CA PHE A 413 -30.05 29.25 -1.55
C PHE A 413 -31.41 29.61 -2.18
N LYS A 414 -32.10 28.60 -2.73
CA LYS A 414 -33.47 28.69 -3.24
C LYS A 414 -34.35 27.68 -2.52
#